data_AF-A0A419L2I0-F1
#
_entry.id   AF-A0A419L2I0-F1
#
_cell.length_a   1.000
_cell.length_b   1.000
_cell.length_c   1.000
_cell.angle_alpha   90.00
_cell.angle_beta   90.00
_cell.angle_gamma   90.00
#
_symmetry.space_group_name_H-M   'P 1'
#
loop_
_entity.id
_entity.type
_entity.pdbx_description
1 polymer ?
#
loop_
_entity_poly.entity_id
_entity_poly.type
_entity_poly.pdbx_seq_one_letter_code
_entity_poly.pdbx_strand_id
1 'polypeptide(L)'
;MEVPRLRRDCTEHRHINTCLGNSHGSGEKRREKKSMEYIILSLILLAIGIYGLVMKRNLLKILMSIEIIAAAASMNFVIFGSMAGDQLGQVFFILALSVDTVITAVVIALVLIAYREYGILDVWDLSKLKES
;
A
#
# COMPACT_ATOMS: atom_id res chain seq x y z
N MET A 1 15.91 -63.98 18.03
CA MET A 1 14.75 -64.73 17.49
C MET A 1 14.03 -63.79 16.56
N GLU A 2 14.49 -63.78 15.31
CA GLU A 2 13.96 -62.95 14.22
C GLU A 2 12.90 -63.76 13.49
N VAL A 3 11.75 -63.16 13.21
CA VAL A 3 10.70 -63.74 12.36
C VAL A 3 10.10 -62.61 11.52
N PRO A 4 9.78 -62.88 10.24
CA PRO A 4 10.15 -62.03 9.12
C PRO A 4 8.96 -61.36 8.42
N ARG A 5 9.29 -60.45 7.50
CA ARG A 5 8.42 -59.90 6.46
C ARG A 5 7.79 -61.03 5.59
N LEU A 6 6.56 -60.80 5.08
CA LEU A 6 6.21 -60.75 3.64
C LEU A 6 4.87 -61.43 3.25
N ARG A 7 3.94 -60.65 2.68
CA ARG A 7 3.17 -60.92 1.43
C ARG A 7 2.44 -59.62 1.05
N ARG A 8 2.72 -58.96 -0.09
CA ARG A 8 2.41 -59.30 -1.51
C ARG A 8 0.89 -59.54 -1.70
N ASP A 9 0.16 -58.92 -2.62
CA ASP A 9 0.53 -58.35 -3.93
C ASP A 9 -0.62 -57.45 -4.44
N CYS A 10 -0.38 -56.76 -5.56
CA CYS A 10 -1.21 -55.74 -6.21
C CYS A 10 -2.35 -56.32 -7.08
N THR A 11 -3.50 -55.63 -7.11
CA THR A 11 -4.53 -55.56 -8.19
C THR A 11 -5.55 -54.52 -7.71
N GLU A 12 -5.87 -53.38 -8.35
CA GLU A 12 -6.37 -53.07 -9.70
C GLU A 12 -6.17 -51.57 -9.96
N HIS A 13 -5.62 -51.15 -11.10
CA HIS A 13 -6.37 -50.76 -12.32
C HIS A 13 -7.10 -49.39 -12.26
N ARG A 14 -6.36 -48.36 -12.69
CA ARG A 14 -6.80 -47.25 -13.57
C ARG A 14 -8.15 -46.57 -13.25
N HIS A 15 -8.10 -45.53 -12.42
CA HIS A 15 -8.74 -44.20 -12.58
C HIS A 15 -8.70 -43.47 -11.22
N ILE A 16 -7.73 -42.57 -10.97
CA ILE A 16 -7.78 -41.48 -9.96
C ILE A 16 -6.61 -40.47 -10.16
N ASN A 17 -6.07 -40.35 -11.38
CA ASN A 17 -5.21 -39.20 -11.72
C ASN A 17 -6.07 -37.93 -11.84
N THR A 18 -6.68 -37.43 -10.76
CA THR A 18 -7.32 -36.08 -10.75
C THR A 18 -7.63 -35.46 -9.38
N CYS A 19 -7.30 -36.06 -8.23
CA CYS A 19 -7.67 -35.45 -6.94
C CYS A 19 -6.59 -35.59 -5.86
N LEU A 20 -5.46 -34.91 -6.04
CA LEU A 20 -4.54 -34.45 -4.99
C LEU A 20 -3.45 -33.64 -5.73
N GLY A 21 -3.57 -32.33 -5.92
CA GLY A 21 -3.78 -31.38 -4.85
C GLY A 21 -2.48 -31.19 -4.09
N ASN A 22 -1.51 -30.49 -4.67
CA ASN A 22 -0.82 -29.42 -3.94
C ASN A 22 0.05 -28.58 -4.89
N SER A 23 -0.28 -27.30 -4.98
CA SER A 23 0.52 -26.29 -5.66
C SER A 23 1.94 -26.28 -5.09
N HIS A 24 2.86 -26.74 -5.92
CA HIS A 24 4.28 -26.85 -5.61
C HIS A 24 4.90 -25.44 -5.59
N GLY A 25 5.26 -24.98 -4.39
CA GLY A 25 6.53 -24.29 -4.16
C GLY A 25 6.64 -22.81 -4.56
N SER A 26 5.85 -21.93 -3.93
CA SER A 26 6.18 -20.50 -3.82
C SER A 26 6.09 -20.04 -2.35
N GLY A 27 6.65 -20.84 -1.43
CA GLY A 27 6.46 -20.69 0.02
C GLY A 27 7.68 -20.24 0.82
N GLU A 28 8.90 -20.34 0.27
CA GLU A 28 10.13 -20.27 1.08
C GLU A 28 11.13 -19.20 0.60
N LYS A 29 10.64 -18.11 0.00
CA LYS A 29 11.40 -16.86 -0.20
C LYS A 29 10.71 -15.64 0.43
N ARG A 30 9.75 -15.86 1.32
CA ARG A 30 8.77 -14.85 1.76
C ARG A 30 9.07 -14.20 3.12
N ARG A 31 10.11 -14.63 3.84
CA ARG A 31 10.47 -14.05 5.16
C ARG A 31 11.74 -13.20 5.16
N GLU A 32 12.80 -13.56 4.44
CA GLU A 32 13.99 -12.70 4.30
C GLU A 32 13.87 -11.67 3.18
N LYS A 33 13.16 -11.98 2.08
CA LYS A 33 12.86 -11.01 1.01
C LYS A 33 11.83 -9.96 1.41
N LYS A 34 11.16 -10.18 2.55
CA LYS A 34 10.00 -9.43 3.01
C LYS A 34 10.31 -7.94 3.25
N SER A 35 11.45 -7.63 3.88
CA SER A 35 11.81 -6.24 4.18
C SER A 35 12.11 -5.42 2.92
N MET A 36 12.81 -6.00 1.95
CA MET A 36 13.06 -5.33 0.66
C MET A 36 11.79 -5.13 -0.15
N GLU A 37 10.85 -6.08 -0.08
CA GLU A 37 9.54 -5.96 -0.73
C GLU A 37 8.76 -4.74 -0.20
N TYR A 38 8.75 -4.50 1.11
CA TYR A 38 8.06 -3.34 1.69
C TYR A 38 8.72 -2.00 1.31
N ILE A 39 10.06 -1.95 1.23
CA ILE A 39 10.79 -0.74 0.78
C ILE A 39 10.50 -0.46 -0.69
N ILE A 40 10.49 -1.49 -1.55
CA ILE A 40 10.16 -1.32 -2.97
C ILE A 40 8.71 -0.84 -3.12
N LEU A 41 7.77 -1.39 -2.34
CA LEU A 41 6.37 -0.97 -2.35
C LEU A 41 6.23 0.50 -1.92
N SER A 42 6.87 0.93 -0.83
CA SER A 42 6.79 2.32 -0.36
C SER A 42 7.39 3.29 -1.38
N LEU A 43 8.48 2.94 -2.04
CA LEU A 43 9.08 3.73 -3.12
C LEU A 43 8.18 3.82 -4.36
N ILE A 44 7.50 2.74 -4.74
CA ILE A 44 6.53 2.76 -5.85
C ILE A 44 5.35 3.68 -5.50
N LEU A 45 4.79 3.58 -4.29
CA LEU A 45 3.71 4.45 -3.85
C LEU A 45 4.15 5.92 -3.83
N LEU A 46 5.37 6.21 -3.37
CA LEU A 46 5.94 7.56 -3.38
C LEU A 46 6.07 8.10 -4.81
N ALA A 47 6.57 7.28 -5.74
CA ALA A 47 6.69 7.66 -7.14
C ALA A 47 5.31 7.93 -7.79
N ILE A 48 4.30 7.12 -7.48
CA ILE A 48 2.92 7.35 -7.94
C ILE A 48 2.36 8.65 -7.38
N GLY A 49 2.61 8.94 -6.10
CA GLY A 49 2.20 10.18 -5.45
C GLY A 49 2.83 11.42 -6.13
N ILE A 50 4.15 11.39 -6.36
CA ILE A 50 4.87 12.48 -7.05
C ILE A 50 4.37 12.64 -8.49
N TYR A 51 4.17 11.54 -9.21
CA TYR A 51 3.60 11.58 -10.56
C TYR A 51 2.20 12.19 -10.58
N GLY A 52 1.35 11.84 -9.61
CA GLY A 52 0.03 12.43 -9.42
C GLY A 52 0.09 13.94 -9.14
N LEU A 53 1.07 14.38 -8.34
CA LEU A 53 1.25 15.78 -7.99
C LEU A 53 1.60 16.65 -9.22
N VAL A 54 2.49 16.17 -10.10
CA VAL A 54 2.96 16.95 -11.26
C VAL A 54 1.93 16.98 -12.39
N MET A 55 1.18 15.90 -12.60
CA MET A 55 0.31 15.76 -13.79
C MET A 55 -1.06 16.44 -13.63
N LYS A 56 -1.49 16.75 -12.40
CA LYS A 56 -2.87 17.19 -12.13
C LYS A 56 -2.93 18.69 -11.87
N ARG A 57 -3.90 19.36 -12.50
CA ARG A 57 -4.19 20.80 -12.30
C ARG A 57 -5.36 21.08 -11.34
N ASN A 58 -6.23 20.09 -11.14
CA ASN A 58 -7.35 20.23 -10.22
C ASN A 58 -6.87 20.18 -8.76
N LEU A 59 -7.29 21.15 -7.96
CA LEU A 59 -6.92 21.25 -6.54
C LEU A 59 -7.23 19.97 -5.76
N LEU A 60 -8.42 19.38 -5.96
CA LEU A 60 -8.81 18.15 -5.27
C LEU A 60 -7.89 16.96 -5.60
N LYS A 61 -7.41 16.86 -6.85
CA LYS A 61 -6.49 15.78 -7.25
C LYS A 61 -5.08 16.01 -6.69
N ILE A 62 -4.66 17.26 -6.55
CA ILE A 62 -3.40 17.63 -5.91
C ILE A 62 -3.43 17.22 -4.42
N LEU A 63 -4.51 17.54 -3.71
CA LEU A 63 -4.70 17.16 -2.30
C LEU A 63 -4.62 15.64 -2.10
N MET A 64 -5.32 14.85 -2.93
CA MET A 64 -5.24 13.39 -2.84
C MET A 64 -3.84 12.85 -3.16
N SER A 65 -3.07 13.52 -4.03
CA SER A 65 -1.70 13.11 -4.32
C SER A 65 -0.77 13.37 -3.13
N ILE A 66 -0.98 14.47 -2.40
CA ILE A 66 -0.22 14.80 -1.19
C ILE A 66 -0.47 13.76 -0.09
N GLU A 67 -1.72 13.33 0.13
CA GLU A 67 -2.06 12.25 1.08
C GLU A 67 -1.33 10.94 0.75
N ILE A 68 -1.27 10.56 -0.53
CA ILE A 68 -0.55 9.36 -0.97
C ILE A 68 0.95 9.47 -0.69
N ILE A 69 1.55 10.65 -0.93
CA ILE A 69 2.96 10.92 -0.61
C ILE A 69 3.20 10.83 0.90
N ALA A 70 2.36 11.47 1.71
CA ALA A 70 2.46 11.46 3.17
C ALA A 70 2.32 10.04 3.74
N ALA A 71 1.38 9.25 3.23
CA ALA A 71 1.22 7.86 3.60
C ALA A 71 2.42 6.99 3.21
N ALA A 72 2.99 7.18 2.01
CA ALA A 72 4.18 6.45 1.56
C ALA A 72 5.42 6.80 2.40
N ALA A 73 5.61 8.09 2.72
CA ALA A 73 6.70 8.56 3.59
C ALA A 73 6.59 7.97 5.00
N SER A 74 5.38 7.98 5.57
CA SER A 74 5.10 7.42 6.89
C SER A 74 5.33 5.90 6.90
N MET A 75 4.95 5.19 5.83
CA MET A 75 5.23 3.76 5.68
C MET A 75 6.73 3.47 5.61
N ASN A 76 7.50 4.31 4.92
CA ASN A 76 8.95 4.18 4.84
C ASN A 76 9.59 4.31 6.24
N PHE A 77 9.11 5.27 7.05
CA PHE A 77 9.56 5.45 8.43
C PHE A 77 9.29 4.22 9.31
N VAL A 78 8.11 3.59 9.20
CA VAL A 78 7.78 2.35 9.92
C VAL A 78 8.72 1.21 9.55
N ILE A 79 9.04 1.07 8.26
CA ILE A 79 9.91 0.00 7.79
C ILE A 79 11.31 0.16 8.39
N PHE A 80 11.86 1.38 8.38
CA PHE A 80 13.15 1.66 9.02
C PHE A 80 13.11 1.50 10.54
N GLY A 81 12.04 1.94 11.21
CA GLY A 81 11.86 1.74 12.65
C GLY A 81 11.80 0.25 13.02
N SER A 82 11.09 -0.55 12.22
CA SER A 82 11.03 -2.00 12.38
C SER A 82 12.38 -2.68 12.15
N MET A 83 13.25 -2.15 11.28
CA MET A 83 14.61 -2.66 11.08
C MET A 83 15.53 -2.32 12.27
N ALA A 84 15.30 -1.19 12.93
CA ALA A 84 16.02 -0.79 14.15
C ALA A 84 15.52 -1.51 15.42
N GLY A 85 14.43 -2.28 15.33
CA GLY A 85 13.81 -2.95 16.48
C GLY A 85 12.99 -2.03 17.38
N ASP A 86 12.66 -0.81 16.91
CA ASP A 86 11.92 0.18 17.66
C ASP A 86 10.43 0.19 17.30
N GLN A 87 9.59 0.13 18.32
CA GLN A 87 8.12 0.14 18.19
C GLN A 87 7.57 1.56 18.09
N LEU A 88 8.36 2.58 18.42
CA LEU A 88 7.96 3.99 18.29
C LEU A 88 7.55 4.34 16.86
N GLY A 89 8.22 3.74 15.86
CA GLY A 89 7.93 3.96 14.44
C GLY A 89 6.48 3.63 14.07
N GLN A 90 5.93 2.56 14.65
CA GLN A 90 4.56 2.13 14.38
C GLN A 90 3.52 3.04 15.05
N VAL A 91 3.79 3.52 16.26
CA VAL A 91 2.91 4.47 16.97
C VAL A 91 2.90 5.83 16.26
N PHE A 92 4.07 6.31 15.86
CA PHE A 92 4.18 7.56 15.11
C PHE A 92 3.39 7.52 13.80
N PHE A 93 3.42 6.39 13.08
CA PHE A 93 2.70 6.20 11.82
C PHE A 93 1.19 6.36 11.95
N ILE A 94 0.57 5.68 12.92
CA ILE A 94 -0.88 5.78 13.10
C ILE A 94 -1.29 7.18 13.53
N LEU A 95 -0.47 7.87 14.34
CA LEU A 95 -0.72 9.25 14.76
C LEU A 95 -0.61 10.21 13.57
N ALA A 96 0.46 10.08 12.78
CA ALA A 96 0.68 10.92 11.59
C ALA A 96 -0.47 10.77 10.58
N LEU A 97 -0.85 9.53 10.22
CA LEU A 97 -1.95 9.28 9.29
C LEU A 97 -3.30 9.78 9.80
N SER A 98 -3.58 9.63 11.09
CA SER A 98 -4.84 10.08 11.67
C SER A 98 -4.95 11.60 11.62
N VAL A 99 -3.87 12.31 11.95
CA VAL A 99 -3.84 13.78 11.92
C VAL A 99 -3.94 14.29 10.49
N ASP A 100 -3.22 13.69 9.54
CA ASP A 100 -3.27 14.02 8.10
C ASP A 100 -4.70 13.89 7.54
N THR A 101 -5.35 12.74 7.80
CA THR A 101 -6.72 12.47 7.36
C THR A 101 -7.71 13.51 7.91
N VAL A 102 -7.56 13.91 9.18
CA VAL A 102 -8.43 14.92 9.80
C VAL A 102 -8.22 16.28 9.16
N ILE A 103 -6.97 16.69 8.91
CA ILE A 103 -6.65 17.95 8.24
C ILE A 103 -7.25 17.96 6.83
N THR A 104 -7.02 16.90 6.05
CA THR A 104 -7.50 16.81 4.68
C THR A 104 -9.02 16.71 4.58
N ALA A 105 -9.70 16.07 5.54
CA ALA A 105 -11.16 16.11 5.60
C ALA A 105 -11.70 17.54 5.74
N VAL A 106 -11.07 18.35 6.61
CA VAL A 106 -11.43 19.77 6.79
C VAL A 106 -11.13 20.57 5.52
N VAL A 107 -9.97 20.37 4.90
CA VAL A 107 -9.60 21.05 3.65
C VAL A 107 -10.56 20.71 2.51
N ILE A 108 -10.91 19.42 2.33
CA ILE A 108 -11.84 18.98 1.30
C ILE A 108 -13.21 19.62 1.52
N ALA A 109 -13.71 19.67 2.76
CA ALA A 109 -14.97 20.33 3.07
C ALA A 109 -14.96 21.82 2.68
N LEU A 110 -13.86 22.53 3.00
CA LEU A 110 -13.69 23.93 2.62
C LEU A 110 -13.66 24.11 1.10
N VAL A 111 -12.90 23.28 0.39
CA VAL A 111 -12.78 23.33 -1.07
C VAL A 111 -14.13 23.03 -1.74
N LEU A 112 -14.94 22.10 -1.21
CA LEU A 112 -16.26 21.79 -1.74
C LEU A 112 -17.24 22.97 -1.58
N ILE A 113 -17.23 23.64 -0.43
CA ILE A 113 -18.05 24.84 -0.21
C ILE A 113 -17.62 25.96 -1.16
N ALA A 114 -16.32 26.21 -1.27
CA ALA A 114 -15.78 27.21 -2.20
C ALA A 114 -16.11 26.88 -3.65
N TYR A 115 -16.03 25.60 -4.04
CA TYR A 115 -16.41 25.16 -5.38
C TYR A 115 -17.90 25.41 -5.67
N ARG A 116 -18.77 25.26 -4.68
CA ARG A 116 -20.21 25.52 -4.85
C ARG A 116 -20.51 27.00 -5.12
N GLU A 117 -19.73 27.90 -4.52
CA GLU A 117 -19.94 29.35 -4.65
C GLU A 117 -19.27 29.94 -5.90
N TYR A 118 -18.03 29.52 -6.20
CA TYR A 118 -17.23 30.13 -7.27
C TYR A 118 -17.15 29.26 -8.54
N GLY A 119 -17.42 27.96 -8.47
CA GLY A 119 -17.36 27.04 -9.62
C GLY A 119 -15.94 26.75 -10.15
N ILE A 120 -14.90 27.21 -9.47
CA ILE A 120 -13.50 27.12 -9.92
C ILE A 120 -12.74 26.05 -9.12
N LEU A 121 -12.22 25.02 -9.78
CA LEU A 121 -11.31 24.01 -9.17
C LEU A 121 -9.87 24.12 -9.66
N ASP A 122 -9.62 25.03 -10.62
CA ASP A 122 -8.31 25.26 -11.20
C ASP A 122 -7.53 26.28 -10.37
N VAL A 123 -6.31 25.89 -9.99
CA VAL A 123 -5.38 26.70 -9.21
C VAL A 123 -5.02 28.00 -9.96
N TRP A 124 -5.07 27.98 -11.29
CA TRP A 124 -4.72 29.11 -12.16
C TRP A 124 -5.80 30.21 -12.23
N ASP A 125 -7.08 29.86 -12.11
CA ASP A 125 -8.14 30.87 -12.13
C ASP A 125 -8.23 31.60 -10.77
N LEU A 126 -7.87 30.94 -9.67
CA LEU A 126 -7.74 31.59 -8.35
C LEU A 126 -6.63 32.64 -8.34
N SER A 127 -5.52 32.44 -9.06
CA SER A 127 -4.46 33.45 -9.16
C SER A 127 -4.89 34.72 -9.89
N LYS A 128 -5.93 34.65 -10.73
CA LYS A 128 -6.39 35.77 -11.56
C LYS A 128 -7.26 36.79 -10.81
N LEU A 129 -7.87 36.39 -9.68
CA LEU A 129 -8.73 37.25 -8.86
C LEU A 129 -7.96 38.18 -7.90
N LYS A 130 -6.64 37.99 -7.76
CA LYS A 130 -5.78 38.80 -6.89
C LYS A 130 -5.14 40.00 -7.60
N GLU A 131 -5.32 40.12 -8.92
CA GLU A 131 -4.65 41.14 -9.76
C GLU A 131 -5.60 42.25 -10.27
N SER A 132 -6.81 42.38 -9.71
CA SER A 132 -7.79 43.42 -10.04
C SER A 132 -8.14 44.29 -8.84
#